data_AF-A0A834KKC1-F1
#
_entry.id   AF-A0A834KKC1-F1
#
_cell.length_a   1.000
_cell.length_b   1.000
_cell.length_c   1.000
_cell.angle_alpha   90.00
_cell.angle_beta   90.00
_cell.angle_gamma   90.00
#
_symmetry.space_group_name_H-M   'P 1'
#
loop_
_entity.id
_entity.type
_entity.pdbx_description
1 polymer ?
#
loop_
_entity_poly.entity_id
_entity_poly.type
_entity_poly.pdbx_seq_one_letter_code
_entity_poly.pdbx_strand_id
1 'polypeptide(L)'
;MSADAELSNILSRRQRINEDLDEGKEVKKQYRFVNVYTEFHELSRREIKRYEQTFNRFDDGHDGYLDLNELKRMMEVLGAPQTHLGLKAMIHEVDEDRDGRISFREFLLIYRKAHAGELEQDSGLGQLARLTEVDVDEVGVSGAKNFFEAKIEQLRKSSKFEDEIRMEQEERKREEAEKAARRAQFREKAAIFSNN
;
A
#
# COMPACT_ATOMS: atom_id res chain seq x y z
N MET A 1 37.87 -5.59 15.04
CA MET A 1 38.71 -4.43 14.65
C MET A 1 39.03 -3.63 15.90
N SER A 2 40.24 -3.09 16.04
CA SER A 2 40.65 -2.33 17.25
C SER A 2 39.93 -0.98 17.30
N ALA A 3 39.42 -0.57 18.47
CA ALA A 3 38.74 0.70 18.67
C ALA A 3 39.58 1.92 18.20
N ASP A 4 40.90 1.80 18.22
CA ASP A 4 41.83 2.82 17.71
C ASP A 4 41.70 3.06 16.20
N ALA A 5 41.42 2.02 15.41
CA ALA A 5 41.29 2.13 13.97
C ALA A 5 40.00 2.87 13.57
N GLU A 6 38.93 2.68 14.34
CA GLU A 6 37.66 3.39 14.15
C GLU A 6 37.79 4.87 14.53
N LEU A 7 38.44 5.17 15.66
CA LEU A 7 38.66 6.53 16.12
C LEU A 7 39.55 7.33 15.14
N SER A 8 40.60 6.70 14.61
CA SER A 8 41.49 7.29 13.60
C SER A 8 40.75 7.67 12.31
N ASN A 9 39.86 6.78 11.84
CA ASN A 9 39.04 7.03 10.66
C ASN A 9 38.02 8.15 10.87
N ILE A 10 37.42 8.24 12.07
CA ILE A 10 36.48 9.31 12.44
C ILE A 10 37.20 10.67 12.49
N LEU A 11 38.37 10.74 13.13
CA LEU A 11 39.17 11.96 13.24
C LEU A 11 39.65 12.45 11.87
N SER A 12 40.19 11.56 11.04
CA SER A 12 40.66 11.86 9.69
C SER A 12 39.53 12.37 8.78
N ARG A 13 38.30 11.90 9.01
CA ARG A 13 37.13 12.39 8.28
C ARG A 13 36.68 13.77 8.78
N ARG A 14 36.66 13.99 10.10
CA ARG A 14 36.30 15.27 10.70
C ARG A 14 37.27 16.38 10.30
N GLN A 15 38.55 16.07 10.21
CA GLN A 15 39.59 17.02 9.80
C GLN A 15 39.40 17.49 8.36
N ARG A 16 39.17 16.56 7.42
CA ARG A 16 38.85 16.89 6.02
C ARG A 16 37.60 17.76 5.87
N ILE A 17 36.54 17.46 6.65
CA ILE A 17 35.31 18.26 6.64
C ILE A 17 35.59 19.70 7.08
N ASN A 18 36.41 19.89 8.12
CA ASN A 18 36.76 21.22 8.59
C ASN A 18 37.62 21.98 7.58
N GLU A 19 38.57 21.30 6.93
CA GLU A 19 39.40 21.89 5.86
C GLU A 19 38.55 22.34 4.67
N ASP A 20 37.64 21.48 4.19
CA ASP A 20 36.74 21.83 3.07
C ASP A 20 35.79 22.99 3.44
N LEU A 21 35.31 23.06 4.70
CA LEU A 21 34.50 24.19 5.19
C LEU A 21 35.30 25.50 5.25
N ASP A 22 36.54 25.46 5.74
CA ASP A 22 37.43 26.63 5.80
C ASP A 22 37.79 27.15 4.41
N GLU A 23 37.89 26.25 3.42
CA GLU A 23 38.11 26.60 2.01
C GLU A 23 36.83 27.08 1.28
N GLY A 24 35.69 27.17 1.98
CA GLY A 24 34.42 27.60 1.41
C GLY A 24 33.82 26.61 0.41
N LYS A 25 34.29 25.34 0.42
CA LYS A 25 33.76 24.29 -0.42
C LYS A 25 32.45 23.75 0.15
N GLU A 26 31.57 23.32 -0.74
CA GLU A 26 30.29 22.76 -0.35
C GLU A 26 30.50 21.35 0.25
N VAL A 27 30.43 21.25 1.58
CA VAL A 27 30.55 19.96 2.27
C VAL A 27 29.25 19.18 2.19
N LYS A 28 29.21 18.19 1.28
CA LYS A 28 28.11 17.23 1.22
C LYS A 28 28.11 16.36 2.47
N LYS A 29 27.02 16.43 3.25
CA LYS A 29 26.82 15.58 4.44
C LYS A 29 26.74 14.11 4.00
N GLN A 30 27.87 13.42 4.05
CA GLN A 30 27.92 12.00 3.71
C GLN A 30 27.42 11.17 4.89
N TYR A 31 26.12 10.99 5.04
CA TYR A 31 25.58 10.15 6.10
C TYR A 31 26.11 8.71 5.91
N ARG A 32 26.86 8.19 6.90
CA ARG A 32 27.48 6.86 6.86
C ARG A 32 26.48 5.72 7.14
N PHE A 33 25.21 6.05 7.20
CA PHE A 33 24.09 5.12 7.25
C PHE A 33 23.16 5.50 6.11
N VAL A 34 23.22 4.74 5.02
CA VAL A 34 22.20 4.82 3.97
C VAL A 34 20.95 4.23 4.59
N ASN A 35 20.04 5.11 5.00
CA ASN A 35 18.76 4.66 5.50
C ASN A 35 17.99 4.11 4.29
N VAL A 36 17.59 2.84 4.36
CA VAL A 36 16.79 2.16 3.32
C VAL A 36 15.57 3.02 2.91
N TYR A 37 14.91 3.67 3.87
CA TYR A 37 13.75 4.53 3.61
C TYR A 37 14.09 5.81 2.82
N THR A 38 15.36 6.22 2.76
CA THR A 38 15.80 7.38 1.98
C THR A 38 16.35 6.98 0.61
N GLU A 39 16.82 5.75 0.46
CA GLU A 39 17.29 5.22 -0.83
C GLU A 39 16.10 4.78 -1.69
N PHE A 40 15.18 4.02 -1.12
CA PHE A 40 13.99 3.48 -1.79
C PHE A 40 12.76 4.35 -1.50
N HIS A 41 12.85 5.63 -1.85
CA HIS A 41 11.81 6.63 -1.63
C HIS A 41 10.53 6.39 -2.44
N GLU A 42 10.64 5.62 -3.52
CA GLU A 42 9.55 5.11 -4.33
C GLU A 42 8.73 4.00 -3.64
N LEU A 43 9.30 3.34 -2.62
CA LEU A 43 8.62 2.31 -1.84
C LEU A 43 8.08 2.91 -0.53
N SER A 44 6.80 2.66 -0.24
CA SER A 44 6.21 3.07 1.03
C SER A 44 6.81 2.28 2.20
N ARG A 45 6.76 2.86 3.40
CA ARG A 45 7.19 2.17 4.63
C ARG A 45 6.44 0.86 4.87
N ARG A 46 5.18 0.76 4.43
CA ARG A 46 4.37 -0.46 4.55
C ARG A 46 4.90 -1.54 3.60
N GLU A 47 5.23 -1.18 2.37
CA GLU A 47 5.83 -2.10 1.38
C GLU A 47 7.19 -2.60 1.86
N ILE A 48 8.09 -1.69 2.26
CA ILE A 48 9.42 -2.07 2.78
C ILE A 48 9.29 -3.05 3.95
N LYS A 49 8.39 -2.79 4.90
CA LYS A 49 8.15 -3.69 6.04
C LYS A 49 7.61 -5.06 5.60
N ARG A 50 6.77 -5.10 4.56
CA ARG A 50 6.22 -6.34 4.01
C ARG A 50 7.30 -7.15 3.27
N TYR A 51 8.17 -6.47 2.54
CA TYR A 51 9.33 -7.09 1.90
C TYR A 51 10.34 -7.60 2.93
N GLU A 52 10.55 -6.87 4.03
CA GLU A 52 11.36 -7.32 5.17
C GLU A 52 10.79 -8.60 5.80
N GLN A 53 9.47 -8.67 6.02
CA GLN A 53 8.82 -9.88 6.52
C GLN A 53 8.97 -11.06 5.56
N THR A 54 8.89 -10.80 4.26
CA THR A 54 9.05 -11.83 3.22
C THR A 54 10.50 -12.33 3.20
N PHE A 55 11.47 -11.41 3.23
CA PHE A 55 12.89 -11.72 3.28
C PHE A 55 13.22 -12.59 4.50
N ASN A 56 12.84 -12.14 5.69
CA ASN A 56 13.10 -12.85 6.95
C ASN A 56 12.39 -14.21 7.05
N ARG A 57 11.35 -14.44 6.25
CA ARG A 57 10.64 -15.73 6.19
C ARG A 57 11.45 -16.80 5.45
N PHE A 58 12.29 -16.39 4.50
CA PHE A 58 13.06 -17.31 3.65
C PHE A 58 14.56 -17.34 3.97
N ASP A 59 15.07 -16.34 4.71
CA ASP A 59 16.37 -16.37 5.36
C ASP A 59 16.32 -17.34 6.56
N ASP A 60 16.47 -18.63 6.27
CA ASP A 60 16.49 -19.70 7.27
C ASP A 60 17.79 -19.66 8.10
N GLY A 61 18.88 -19.14 7.51
CA GLY A 61 20.16 -18.95 8.18
C GLY A 61 20.17 -17.81 9.20
N HIS A 62 19.22 -16.87 9.10
CA HIS A 62 19.20 -15.59 9.83
C HIS A 62 20.54 -14.85 9.72
N ASP A 63 21.22 -14.99 8.59
CA ASP A 63 22.50 -14.33 8.34
C ASP A 63 22.34 -12.97 7.67
N GLY A 64 21.10 -12.59 7.32
CA GLY A 64 20.76 -11.32 6.68
C GLY A 64 20.93 -11.33 5.16
N TYR A 65 21.14 -12.51 4.58
CA TYR A 65 21.28 -12.73 3.14
C TYR A 65 20.36 -13.85 2.68
N LEU A 66 19.99 -13.83 1.40
CA LEU A 66 19.35 -14.97 0.74
C LEU A 66 20.38 -15.63 -0.18
N ASP A 67 20.75 -16.87 0.17
CA ASP A 67 21.59 -17.69 -0.69
C ASP A 67 20.78 -18.31 -1.85
N LEU A 68 21.48 -19.00 -2.75
CA LEU A 68 20.85 -19.63 -3.92
C LEU A 68 19.81 -20.69 -3.53
N ASN A 69 20.01 -21.43 -2.43
CA ASN A 69 19.09 -22.47 -1.99
C ASN A 69 17.85 -21.88 -1.31
N GLU A 70 18.01 -20.78 -0.58
CA GLU A 70 16.93 -20.01 0.03
C GLU A 70 16.07 -19.34 -1.04
N LEU A 71 16.70 -18.69 -2.03
CA LEU A 71 15.99 -18.14 -3.19
C LEU A 71 15.27 -19.24 -3.97
N LYS A 72 15.88 -20.42 -4.12
CA LYS A 72 15.22 -21.58 -4.73
C LYS A 72 13.96 -21.98 -3.97
N ARG A 73 14.05 -22.16 -2.64
CA ARG A 73 12.91 -22.50 -1.78
C ARG A 73 11.82 -21.45 -1.88
N MET A 74 12.20 -20.17 -1.87
CA MET A 74 11.28 -19.05 -2.03
C MET A 74 10.48 -19.16 -3.34
N MET A 75 11.15 -19.37 -4.47
CA MET A 75 10.48 -19.49 -5.78
C MET A 75 9.58 -20.74 -5.87
N GLU A 76 9.97 -21.85 -5.22
CA GLU A 76 9.13 -23.06 -5.12
C GLU A 76 7.86 -22.80 -4.29
N VAL A 77 7.98 -22.10 -3.15
CA VAL A 77 6.84 -21.74 -2.29
C VAL A 77 5.88 -20.76 -2.96
N LEU A 78 6.42 -19.85 -3.77
CA LEU A 78 5.61 -18.90 -4.57
C LEU A 78 4.92 -19.57 -5.77
N GLY A 79 5.21 -20.85 -6.05
CA GLY A 79 4.60 -21.59 -7.16
C GLY A 79 5.21 -21.27 -8.53
N ALA A 80 6.41 -20.68 -8.57
CA ALA A 80 7.13 -20.29 -9.78
C ALA A 80 8.57 -20.83 -9.78
N PRO A 81 8.77 -22.15 -9.75
CA PRO A 81 10.10 -22.74 -9.65
C PRO A 81 10.98 -22.33 -10.83
N GLN A 82 12.22 -21.94 -10.54
CA GLN A 82 13.22 -21.52 -11.52
C GLN A 82 14.31 -22.56 -11.68
N THR A 83 14.97 -22.56 -12.84
CA THR A 83 16.16 -23.41 -13.06
C THR A 83 17.35 -22.89 -12.25
N HIS A 84 18.34 -23.75 -11.98
CA HIS A 84 19.56 -23.33 -11.27
C HIS A 84 20.28 -22.17 -11.98
N LEU A 85 20.29 -22.17 -13.32
CA LEU A 85 20.88 -21.08 -14.11
C LEU A 85 20.04 -19.80 -14.02
N GLY A 86 18.71 -19.93 -14.05
CA GLY A 86 17.80 -18.81 -13.84
C GLY A 86 17.97 -18.14 -12.47
N LEU A 87 18.10 -18.95 -11.41
CA LEU A 87 18.36 -18.43 -10.05
C LEU A 87 19.69 -17.68 -9.97
N LYS A 88 20.75 -18.21 -10.58
CA LYS A 88 22.04 -17.51 -10.66
C LYS A 88 21.93 -16.18 -11.41
N ALA A 89 21.18 -16.16 -12.51
CA ALA A 89 20.96 -14.93 -13.28
C ALA A 89 20.16 -13.90 -12.46
N MET A 90 19.14 -14.34 -11.71
CA MET A 90 18.37 -13.48 -10.81
C MET A 90 19.26 -12.83 -9.73
N ILE A 91 20.11 -13.61 -9.07
CA ILE A 91 21.06 -13.08 -8.07
C ILE A 91 22.00 -12.08 -8.74
N HIS A 92 22.66 -12.48 -9.83
CA HIS A 92 23.63 -11.64 -10.53
C HIS A 92 23.07 -10.30 -11.03
N GLU A 93 21.77 -10.20 -11.27
CA GLU A 93 21.13 -8.96 -11.73
C GLU A 93 21.02 -7.89 -10.63
N VAL A 94 20.96 -8.29 -9.36
CA VAL A 94 20.80 -7.38 -8.21
C VAL A 94 21.97 -7.39 -7.22
N ASP A 95 22.86 -8.37 -7.32
CA ASP A 95 24.09 -8.52 -6.55
C ASP A 95 25.12 -7.43 -6.95
N GLU A 96 25.08 -6.29 -6.25
CA GLU A 96 25.93 -5.13 -6.52
C GLU A 96 27.34 -5.32 -5.95
N ASP A 97 27.47 -6.06 -4.84
CA ASP A 97 28.73 -6.28 -4.15
C ASP A 97 29.47 -7.57 -4.54
N ARG A 98 28.81 -8.44 -5.32
CA ARG A 98 29.30 -9.70 -5.89
C ARG A 98 29.63 -10.76 -4.86
N ASP A 99 28.88 -10.81 -3.77
CA ASP A 99 29.02 -11.86 -2.75
C ASP A 99 28.31 -13.18 -3.14
N GLY A 100 27.51 -13.17 -4.22
CA GLY A 100 26.78 -14.32 -4.72
C GLY A 100 25.53 -14.67 -3.91
N ARG A 101 25.06 -13.75 -3.07
CA ARG A 101 23.86 -13.81 -2.24
C ARG A 101 23.06 -12.52 -2.48
N ILE A 102 21.92 -12.39 -1.82
CA ILE A 102 21.09 -11.19 -1.91
C ILE A 102 20.90 -10.63 -0.51
N SER A 103 21.51 -9.48 -0.24
CA SER A 103 21.25 -8.71 0.98
C SER A 103 19.83 -8.11 0.96
N PHE A 104 19.31 -7.69 2.12
CA PHE A 104 18.00 -7.04 2.18
C PHE A 104 17.90 -5.79 1.28
N ARG A 105 18.99 -5.01 1.16
CA ARG A 105 19.04 -3.85 0.27
C ARG A 105 18.89 -4.26 -1.20
N GLU A 106 19.57 -5.32 -1.63
CA GLU A 106 19.50 -5.82 -3.00
C GLU A 106 18.15 -6.49 -3.29
N PHE A 107 17.55 -7.11 -2.29
CA PHE A 107 16.18 -7.59 -2.37
C PHE A 107 15.19 -6.46 -2.68
N LEU A 108 15.39 -5.26 -2.11
CA LEU A 108 14.58 -4.08 -2.44
C LEU A 108 14.86 -3.52 -3.84
N LEU A 109 16.07 -3.71 -4.39
CA LEU A 109 16.37 -3.34 -5.77
C LEU A 109 15.51 -4.11 -6.77
N ILE A 110 15.11 -5.35 -6.46
CA ILE A 110 14.18 -6.14 -7.28
C ILE A 110 12.85 -5.37 -7.45
N TYR A 111 12.27 -4.90 -6.35
CA TYR A 111 10.99 -4.17 -6.37
C TYR A 111 11.13 -2.80 -7.01
N ARG A 112 12.26 -2.10 -6.81
CA ARG A 112 12.53 -0.86 -7.53
C ARG A 112 12.53 -1.07 -9.04
N LYS A 113 13.24 -2.11 -9.52
CA LYS A 113 13.29 -2.46 -10.94
C LYS A 113 11.91 -2.85 -11.48
N ALA A 114 11.12 -3.57 -10.69
CA ALA A 114 9.73 -3.88 -11.04
C ALA A 114 8.88 -2.60 -11.18
N HIS A 115 8.96 -1.69 -10.22
CA HIS A 115 8.21 -0.44 -10.20
C HIS A 115 8.65 0.54 -11.31
N ALA A 116 9.92 0.47 -11.72
CA ALA A 116 10.45 1.20 -12.87
C ALA A 116 10.07 0.58 -14.23
N GLY A 117 9.50 -0.63 -14.24
CA GLY A 117 9.19 -1.37 -15.46
C GLY A 117 10.44 -1.90 -16.19
N GLU A 118 11.56 -2.03 -15.49
CA GLU A 118 12.83 -2.53 -16.04
C GLU A 118 12.87 -4.06 -16.13
N LEU A 119 11.99 -4.76 -15.41
CA LEU A 119 11.91 -6.22 -15.41
C LEU A 119 10.93 -6.72 -16.47
N GLU A 120 11.36 -7.71 -17.24
CA GLU A 120 10.47 -8.45 -18.13
C GLU A 120 9.44 -9.24 -17.32
N GLN A 121 8.17 -9.24 -17.74
CA GLN A 121 7.04 -9.81 -16.97
C GLN A 121 7.20 -11.31 -16.67
N ASP A 122 7.85 -12.03 -17.60
CA ASP A 122 8.08 -13.46 -17.50
C ASP A 122 9.47 -13.81 -16.94
N SER A 123 10.30 -12.82 -16.62
CA SER A 123 11.60 -13.04 -15.96
C SER A 123 11.41 -13.58 -14.54
N GLY A 124 12.43 -14.29 -14.03
CA GLY A 124 12.40 -14.81 -12.66
C GLY A 124 12.21 -13.71 -11.61
N LEU A 125 12.87 -12.55 -11.76
CA LEU A 125 12.70 -11.40 -10.87
C LEU A 125 11.32 -10.74 -11.01
N GLY A 126 10.79 -10.64 -12.24
CA GLY A 126 9.44 -10.12 -12.47
C GLY A 126 8.35 -11.01 -11.87
N GLN A 127 8.51 -12.34 -11.98
CA GLN A 127 7.64 -13.31 -11.33
C GLN A 127 7.73 -13.20 -9.81
N LEU A 128 8.95 -13.08 -9.26
CA LEU A 128 9.16 -12.91 -7.82
C LEU A 128 8.43 -11.67 -7.31
N ALA A 129 8.68 -10.49 -7.89
CA ALA A 129 8.05 -9.23 -7.47
C ALA A 129 6.52 -9.31 -7.51
N ARG A 130 5.96 -9.83 -8.62
CA ARG A 130 4.50 -9.97 -8.76
C ARG A 130 3.89 -10.90 -7.73
N LEU A 131 4.51 -12.06 -7.49
CA LEU A 131 3.96 -13.09 -6.59
C LEU A 131 4.12 -12.70 -5.13
N THR A 132 5.18 -11.97 -4.79
CA THR A 132 5.34 -11.44 -3.44
C THR A 132 4.49 -10.22 -3.22
N GLU A 133 4.15 -9.38 -4.22
CA GLU A 133 3.30 -8.19 -4.08
C GLU A 133 1.83 -8.48 -3.79
N VAL A 134 1.33 -9.70 -4.06
CA VAL A 134 -0.08 -10.04 -3.87
C VAL A 134 -0.49 -9.86 -2.41
N ASP A 135 -1.22 -8.78 -2.13
CA ASP A 135 -1.78 -8.51 -0.81
C ASP A 135 -2.91 -9.51 -0.56
N VAL A 136 -2.67 -10.52 0.28
CA VAL A 136 -3.70 -11.47 0.71
C VAL A 136 -4.86 -10.76 1.42
N ASP A 137 -4.64 -9.54 1.93
CA ASP A 137 -5.70 -8.67 2.44
C ASP A 137 -6.61 -8.11 1.32
N GLU A 138 -6.17 -8.08 0.06
CA GLU A 138 -6.97 -7.64 -1.08
C GLU A 138 -7.66 -8.82 -1.79
N VAL A 139 -6.98 -9.97 -1.88
CA VAL A 139 -7.57 -11.19 -2.47
C VAL A 139 -8.57 -11.86 -1.52
N GLY A 140 -8.36 -11.78 -0.20
CA GLY A 140 -9.27 -12.31 0.82
C GLY A 140 -10.61 -11.56 0.95
N VAL A 141 -10.71 -10.36 0.35
CA VAL A 141 -11.92 -9.52 0.42
C VAL A 141 -12.62 -9.44 -0.93
N SER A 142 -12.07 -9.95 -2.04
CA SER A 142 -12.78 -9.94 -3.32
C SER A 142 -14.13 -10.67 -3.26
N GLY A 143 -14.22 -11.78 -2.51
CA GLY A 143 -15.50 -12.46 -2.26
C GLY A 143 -16.46 -11.66 -1.36
N ALA A 144 -15.93 -10.89 -0.41
CA ALA A 144 -16.71 -10.12 0.54
C ALA A 144 -17.10 -8.72 0.01
N LYS A 145 -16.30 -8.10 -0.86
CA LYS A 145 -16.55 -6.79 -1.47
C LYS A 145 -17.86 -6.82 -2.27
N ASN A 146 -18.04 -7.82 -3.12
CA ASN A 146 -19.30 -8.05 -3.83
C ASN A 146 -20.47 -8.33 -2.87
N PHE A 147 -20.23 -9.04 -1.76
CA PHE A 147 -21.26 -9.39 -0.78
C PHE A 147 -21.71 -8.17 0.07
N PHE A 148 -20.77 -7.32 0.49
CA PHE A 148 -21.04 -6.11 1.25
C PHE A 148 -21.62 -5.00 0.37
N GLU A 149 -21.15 -4.85 -0.87
CA GLU A 149 -21.69 -3.90 -1.84
C GLU A 149 -23.15 -4.24 -2.20
N ALA A 150 -23.44 -5.51 -2.48
CA ALA A 150 -24.82 -5.98 -2.71
C ALA A 150 -25.73 -5.73 -1.49
N LYS A 151 -25.21 -5.92 -0.27
CA LYS A 151 -25.98 -5.71 0.96
C LYS A 151 -26.22 -4.23 1.26
N ILE A 152 -25.24 -3.36 1.01
CA ILE A 152 -25.39 -1.91 1.11
C ILE A 152 -26.40 -1.40 0.07
N GLU A 153 -26.38 -1.95 -1.14
CA GLU A 153 -27.33 -1.57 -2.19
C GLU A 153 -28.75 -2.04 -1.87
N GLN A 154 -28.93 -3.24 -1.32
CA GLN A 154 -30.23 -3.70 -0.81
C GLN A 154 -30.76 -2.79 0.32
N LEU A 155 -29.91 -2.44 1.29
CA LEU A 155 -30.28 -1.52 2.39
C LEU A 155 -30.59 -0.10 1.88
N ARG A 156 -29.87 0.38 0.87
CA ARG A 156 -30.16 1.67 0.22
C ARG A 156 -31.47 1.63 -0.58
N LYS A 157 -31.78 0.52 -1.24
CA LYS A 157 -33.04 0.34 -1.97
C LYS A 157 -34.24 0.24 -1.02
N SER A 158 -34.12 -0.48 0.09
CA SER A 158 -35.20 -0.56 1.09
C SER A 158 -35.43 0.79 1.78
N SER A 159 -34.37 1.51 2.16
CA SER A 159 -34.49 2.83 2.79
C SER A 159 -35.10 3.87 1.84
N LYS A 160 -34.70 3.90 0.55
CA LYS A 160 -35.27 4.86 -0.41
C LYS A 160 -36.74 4.62 -0.69
N PHE A 161 -37.17 3.36 -0.79
CA PHE A 161 -38.57 3.02 -1.00
C PHE A 161 -39.44 3.36 0.22
N GLU A 162 -38.94 3.09 1.43
CA GLU A 162 -39.63 3.47 2.67
C GLU A 162 -39.75 5.00 2.84
N ASP A 163 -38.69 5.75 2.50
CA ASP A 163 -38.70 7.22 2.53
C ASP A 163 -39.68 7.80 1.48
N GLU A 164 -39.76 7.20 0.29
CA GLU A 164 -40.66 7.62 -0.79
C GLU A 164 -42.14 7.40 -0.42
N ILE A 165 -42.50 6.23 0.13
CA ILE A 165 -43.86 5.96 0.62
C ILE A 165 -44.25 6.93 1.74
N ARG A 166 -43.32 7.25 2.64
CA ARG A 166 -43.58 8.16 3.75
C ARG A 166 -43.86 9.59 3.26
N MET A 167 -43.09 10.07 2.29
CA MET A 167 -43.30 11.39 1.69
C MET A 167 -44.65 11.48 0.96
N GLU A 168 -45.03 10.45 0.19
CA GLU A 168 -46.31 10.43 -0.52
C GLU A 168 -47.51 10.42 0.45
N GLN A 169 -47.42 9.70 1.57
CA GLN A 169 -48.47 9.70 2.59
C GLN A 169 -48.60 11.04 3.33
N GLU A 170 -47.49 11.71 3.63
CA GLU A 170 -47.52 13.04 4.26
C GLU A 170 -48.11 14.10 3.32
N GLU A 171 -47.78 14.06 2.03
CA GLU A 171 -48.32 14.99 1.04
C GLU A 171 -49.83 14.79 0.84
N ARG A 172 -50.29 13.54 0.68
CA ARG A 172 -51.73 13.23 0.63
C ARG A 172 -52.47 13.72 1.86
N LYS A 173 -51.91 13.51 3.05
CA LYS A 173 -52.53 13.92 4.31
C LYS A 173 -52.59 15.45 4.43
N ARG A 174 -51.56 16.15 3.94
CA ARG A 174 -51.52 17.62 3.91
C ARG A 174 -52.56 18.19 2.96
N GLU A 175 -52.69 17.64 1.76
CA GLU A 175 -53.72 18.06 0.81
C GLU A 175 -55.13 17.82 1.35
N GLU A 176 -55.37 16.68 1.98
CA GLU A 176 -56.67 16.35 2.53
C GLU A 176 -57.04 17.27 3.70
N ALA A 177 -56.07 17.58 4.57
CA ALA A 177 -56.22 18.56 5.63
C ALA A 177 -56.52 19.97 5.08
N GLU A 178 -55.84 20.39 4.00
CA GLU A 178 -56.07 21.69 3.38
C GLU A 178 -57.44 21.76 2.68
N LYS A 179 -57.85 20.70 1.98
CA LYS A 179 -59.19 20.57 1.38
C LYS A 179 -60.27 20.59 2.46
N ALA A 180 -60.06 19.89 3.58
CA ALA A 180 -60.97 19.90 4.71
C ALA A 180 -61.08 21.30 5.36
N ALA A 181 -59.94 21.96 5.59
CA ALA A 181 -59.91 23.33 6.13
C ALA A 181 -60.62 24.31 5.20
N ARG A 182 -60.39 24.23 3.89
CA ARG A 182 -61.07 25.07 2.89
C ARG A 182 -62.58 24.82 2.87
N ARG A 183 -63.01 23.57 3.00
CA ARG A 183 -64.44 23.22 3.08
C ARG A 183 -65.07 23.72 4.38
N ALA A 184 -64.36 23.65 5.50
CA ALA A 184 -64.81 24.18 6.78
C ALA A 184 -64.96 25.70 6.73
N GLN A 185 -63.96 26.42 6.22
CA GLN A 185 -64.02 27.87 6.01
C GLN A 185 -65.16 28.29 5.07
N PHE A 186 -65.41 27.53 4.01
CA PHE A 186 -66.53 27.79 3.11
C PHE A 186 -67.87 27.62 3.82
N ARG A 187 -68.02 26.55 4.64
CA ARG A 187 -69.24 26.32 5.43
C ARG A 187 -69.46 27.40 6.49
N GLU A 188 -68.40 27.85 7.17
CA GLU A 188 -68.48 28.92 8.16
C GLU A 188 -68.92 30.25 7.53
N LYS A 189 -68.30 30.64 6.41
CA LYS A 189 -68.71 31.84 5.67
C LYS A 189 -70.16 31.73 5.20
N ALA A 190 -70.58 30.57 4.67
CA ALA A 190 -71.97 30.36 4.28
C ALA A 190 -72.96 30.46 5.45
N ALA A 191 -72.58 29.98 6.65
CA ALA A 191 -73.40 30.13 7.86
C ALA A 191 -73.54 31.60 8.31
N ILE A 192 -72.49 32.42 8.14
CA ILE A 192 -72.53 33.85 8.43
C ILE A 192 -73.50 34.60 7.47
N PHE A 193 -73.56 34.20 6.20
CA PHE A 193 -74.49 34.81 5.22
C PHE A 193 -75.94 34.33 5.34
N SER A 194 -76.22 33.27 6.12
CA SER A 194 -77.57 32.72 6.28
C SER A 194 -78.35 33.27 7.49
N ASN A 195 -77.73 34.08 8.35
CA ASN A 195 -78.32 34.51 9.62
C ASN A 195 -78.52 36.03 9.72
N ASN A 196 -78.76 36.70 8.59
CA ASN A 196 -79.18 38.10 8.50
C ASN A 196 -80.32 38.25 7.49
#